data_AF-A0A2M7JY43-F1
#
_entry.id   AF-A0A2M7JY43-F1
#
_cell.length_a   1.000
_cell.length_b   1.000
_cell.length_c   1.000
_cell.angle_alpha   90.00
_cell.angle_beta   90.00
_cell.angle_gamma   90.00
#
_symmetry.space_group_name_H-M   'P 1'
#
loop_
_entity.id
_entity.type
_entity.pdbx_description
1 polymer ?
#
loop_
_entity_poly.entity_id
_entity_poly.type
_entity_poly.pdbx_seq_one_letter_code
_entity_poly.pdbx_strand_id
1 'polypeptide(L)' 'MGWANTIEFSPIPGVGVSVEGTNRVHVTGIDKEAVGQVAARIRAIKPADPYKGKGIKYVGEKLRLKPGKSAKALAKK' A
#
# COMPACT_ATOMS: atom_id res chain seq x y z
N MET A 1 -8.78 -5.12 -10.93
CA MET A 1 -8.84 -6.34 -10.09
C MET A 1 -8.76 -5.92 -8.63
N GLY A 2 -9.95 -5.63 -8.09
CA GLY A 2 -10.21 -5.26 -6.72
C GLY A 2 -10.83 -6.42 -5.96
N TRP A 3 -11.14 -6.20 -4.69
CA TRP A 3 -11.85 -7.17 -3.87
C TRP A 3 -13.33 -7.18 -4.26
N ALA A 4 -14.02 -8.30 -4.08
CA ALA A 4 -15.45 -8.39 -4.36
C ALA A 4 -16.27 -7.48 -3.42
N ASN A 5 -15.77 -7.28 -2.20
CA ASN A 5 -16.41 -6.49 -1.16
C ASN A 5 -15.48 -5.38 -0.68
N THR A 6 -16.08 -4.29 -0.16
CA THR A 6 -15.37 -3.18 0.48
C THR A 6 -14.67 -3.65 1.75
N ILE A 7 -13.48 -3.09 2.01
CA ILE A 7 -12.69 -3.38 3.21
C ILE A 7 -12.90 -2.23 4.18
N GLU A 8 -13.58 -2.51 5.28
CA GLU A 8 -13.72 -1.53 6.35
C GLU A 8 -12.45 -1.49 7.18
N PHE A 9 -11.88 -0.30 7.35
CA PHE A 9 -10.69 -0.08 8.15
C PHE A 9 -11.00 0.99 9.20
N SER A 10 -11.08 0.57 10.47
CA SER A 10 -11.21 1.51 11.58
C SER A 10 -9.81 1.85 12.13
N PRO A 11 -9.37 3.13 12.06
CA PRO A 11 -8.11 3.55 12.63
C PRO A 11 -8.15 3.47 14.17
N ILE A 12 -6.99 3.27 14.78
CA ILE A 12 -6.81 3.30 16.23
C ILE A 12 -7.06 4.75 16.71
N PRO A 13 -7.70 4.98 17.87
CA PRO A 13 -7.89 6.33 18.42
C PRO A 13 -6.54 7.05 18.56
N GLY A 14 -6.48 8.30 18.10
CA GLY A 14 -5.26 9.13 18.10
C GLY A 14 -4.43 9.09 16.81
N VAL A 15 -4.84 8.30 15.81
CA VAL A 15 -4.23 8.26 14.48
C VAL A 15 -5.23 8.74 13.42
N GLY A 16 -4.91 9.83 12.75
CA GLY A 16 -5.63 10.35 11.59
C GLY A 16 -5.19 9.66 10.30
N VAL A 17 -6.15 9.36 9.43
CA VAL A 17 -5.88 8.85 8.08
C VAL A 17 -6.48 9.81 7.08
N SER A 18 -5.67 10.32 6.16
CA SER A 18 -6.09 11.20 5.08
C SER A 18 -5.72 10.58 3.73
N VAL A 19 -6.59 10.74 2.75
CA VAL A 19 -6.36 10.25 1.39
C VAL A 19 -6.05 11.46 0.51
N GLU A 20 -4.86 11.46 -0.10
CA GLU A 20 -4.46 12.51 -1.04
C GLU A 20 -4.56 11.97 -2.48
N GLY A 21 -5.47 12.54 -3.26
CA GLY A 21 -5.78 12.11 -4.61
C GLY A 21 -6.37 10.70 -4.65
N THR A 22 -6.00 9.91 -5.67
CA THR A 22 -6.60 8.58 -5.90
C THR A 22 -5.83 7.44 -5.20
N ASN A 23 -4.52 7.58 -5.00
CA ASN A 23 -3.64 6.45 -4.67
C ASN A 23 -2.65 6.70 -3.51
N ARG A 24 -2.73 7.84 -2.80
CA ARG A 24 -1.85 8.12 -1.66
C ARG A 24 -2.65 8.19 -0.37
N VAL A 25 -2.13 7.53 0.66
CA VAL A 25 -2.71 7.52 2.00
C VAL A 25 -1.66 8.05 2.96
N HIS A 26 -2.05 9.07 3.72
CA HIS A 26 -1.24 9.70 4.75
C HIS A 26 -1.77 9.26 6.11
N VAL A 27 -0.88 8.76 6.95
CA VAL A 27 -1.19 8.38 8.32
C VAL A 27 -0.45 9.35 9.24
N THR A 28 -1.20 10.09 10.05
CA THR A 28 -0.67 11.12 10.96
C THR A 28 -1.13 10.81 12.38
N GLY A 29 -0.31 11.14 13.38
CA GLY A 29 -0.65 10.87 14.77
C GLY A 29 0.43 11.37 15.71
N ILE A 30 0.08 11.42 17.00
CA ILE A 30 0.96 11.87 18.08
C ILE A 30 1.97 10.77 18.43
N ASP A 31 1.52 9.52 18.45
CA ASP A 31 2.32 8.34 18.80
C ASP A 31 2.92 7.67 17.55
N LYS A 32 4.25 7.51 17.52
CA LYS A 32 4.98 6.92 16.38
C LYS A 32 4.75 5.42 16.24
N GLU A 33 4.59 4.71 17.35
CA GLU A 33 4.36 3.26 17.35
C GLU A 33 2.95 2.96 16.81
N ALA A 34 1.94 3.70 17.28
CA ALA A 34 0.57 3.58 16.78
C ALA A 34 0.47 3.93 15.28
N VAL A 35 1.13 5.00 14.84
CA VAL A 35 1.20 5.37 13.40
C VAL A 35 1.85 4.26 12.58
N GLY A 36 2.97 3.71 13.05
CA GLY A 36 3.66 2.59 12.39
C GLY A 36 2.80 1.34 12.31
N GLN A 37 2.09 0.99 13.39
CA GLN A 37 1.18 -0.15 13.44
C GLN A 37 0.03 0.01 12.46
N VAL A 38 -0.62 1.19 12.42
CA VAL A 38 -1.70 1.49 11.47
C VAL A 38 -1.19 1.40 10.02
N ALA A 39 -0.04 2.01 9.73
CA ALA A 39 0.54 1.96 8.39
C ALA A 39 0.90 0.52 7.95
N ALA A 40 1.42 -0.30 8.87
CA ALA A 40 1.71 -1.71 8.62
C ALA A 40 0.43 -2.52 8.36
N ARG A 41 -0.65 -2.27 9.12
CA ARG A 41 -1.96 -2.90 8.89
C ARG A 41 -2.52 -2.55 7.51
N ILE A 42 -2.43 -1.29 7.09
CA ILE A 42 -2.86 -0.86 5.75
C ILE A 42 -2.05 -1.58 4.66
N ARG A 43 -0.72 -1.70 4.81
CA ARG A 43 0.13 -2.44 3.88
C ARG A 43 -0.27 -3.92 3.78
N ALA A 44 -0.61 -4.55 4.90
CA ALA A 44 -0.96 -5.97 4.96
C ALA A 44 -2.24 -6.31 4.18
N ILE A 45 -3.14 -5.36 3.98
CA ILE A 45 -4.37 -5.54 3.19
C ILE A 45 -4.02 -5.98 1.76
N LYS A 46 -3.08 -5.30 1.11
CA LYS A 46 -2.67 -5.63 -0.26
C LYS A 46 -1.17 -5.44 -0.40
N PRO A 47 -0.36 -6.42 0.02
CA PRO A 47 1.09 -6.33 -0.13
C PRO A 47 1.44 -6.22 -1.61
N ALA A 48 2.52 -5.51 -1.90
CA ALA A 48 2.94 -5.29 -3.27
C ALA A 48 3.52 -6.57 -3.90
N ASP A 49 3.01 -6.90 -5.08
CA ASP A 49 3.34 -8.14 -5.79
C ASP A 49 4.84 -8.23 -6.18
N PRO A 50 5.49 -9.38 -6.01
CA PRO A 50 6.92 -9.55 -6.32
C PRO A 50 7.23 -9.55 -7.82
N TYR A 51 6.23 -9.55 -8.71
CA TYR A 51 6.44 -9.54 -10.17
C TYR A 51 6.12 -8.18 -10.82
N LYS A 52 4.99 -7.57 -10.45
CA LYS A 52 4.50 -6.31 -11.05
C LYS A 52 4.62 -5.11 -10.11
N GLY A 53 4.98 -5.31 -8.84
CA GLY A 53 5.04 -4.26 -7.83
C GLY A 53 3.70 -3.57 -7.56
N LYS A 54 2.58 -4.21 -7.92
CA LYS A 54 1.22 -3.68 -7.71
C LYS A 54 0.77 -3.99 -6.29
N GLY A 55 0.25 -3.00 -5.58
CA GLY A 55 -0.20 -3.11 -4.19
C GLY A 55 0.16 -1.87 -3.39
N ILE A 56 -0.03 -1.94 -2.08
CA ILE A 56 0.26 -0.88 -1.13
C ILE A 56 1.73 -0.98 -0.72
N LYS A 57 2.45 0.13 -0.84
CA LYS A 57 3.87 0.25 -0.48
C LYS A 57 4.15 1.62 0.09
N TYR A 58 5.25 1.74 0.83
CA TYR A 58 5.72 3.04 1.29
C TYR A 58 6.27 3.86 0.13
N VAL A 59 6.20 5.18 0.28
CA VAL A 59 6.79 6.12 -0.68
C VAL A 59 8.31 5.90 -0.68
N GLY A 60 8.89 5.66 -1.87
CA GLY A 60 10.32 5.41 -2.02
C GLY A 60 10.79 3.98 -1.73
N GLU A 61 9.91 3.03 -1.39
CA GLU A 61 10.31 1.63 -1.16
C GLU A 61 10.81 0.96 -2.46
N LYS A 62 12.04 0.45 -2.45
CA LYS A 62 12.63 -0.30 -3.57
C LYS A 62 12.20 -1.77 -3.49
N LEU A 63 11.26 -2.17 -4.35
CA LEU A 63 10.82 -3.56 -4.44
C LEU A 63 11.75 -4.40 -5.33
N ARG A 64 12.09 -5.60 -4.85
CA ARG A 64 12.82 -6.59 -5.64
C ARG A 64 11.83 -7.35 -6.53
N LEU A 65 11.83 -6.99 -7.82
CA LEU A 65 10.95 -7.63 -8.80
C LEU A 65 11.60 -8.90 -9.36
N LYS A 66 10.89 -10.01 -9.33
CA LYS A 66 11.29 -11.26 -9.98
C LYS A 66 11.02 -11.16 -11.49
N PRO A 67 11.94 -11.65 -12.34
CA PRO A 67 11.68 -11.74 -13.76
C PRO A 67 10.49 -12.66 -14.00
N GLY A 68 9.44 -12.15 -14.65
CA GLY A 68 8.32 -12.96 -15.12
C GLY A 68 8.65 -13.69 -16.42
N LYS A 69 7.65 -14.28 -17.08
CA LYS A 69 7.79 -14.73 -18.47
C LYS A 69 8.22 -13.55 -19.35
N SER A 70 9.37 -13.66 -19.99
CA SER A 70 10.00 -12.74 -20.94
C SER A 70 9.22 -12.66 -22.26
N ALA A 71 7.91 -12.35 -22.21
CA ALA A 71 7.08 -12.17 -23.40
C ALA A 71 6.18 -10.92 -23.34
N LYS A 72 6.16 -10.19 -22.22
CA LYS A 72 5.53 -8.86 -22.17
C LYS A 72 6.46 -7.88 -21.50
N ALA A 73 7.35 -7.32 -22.32
CA ALA A 73 7.87 -5.99 -22.07
C ALA A 73 6.66 -5.08 -21.82
N LEU A 74 6.57 -4.55 -20.60
CA LEU A 74 5.54 -3.58 -20.23
C LEU A 74 5.72 -2.37 -21.14
N ALA A 75 4.75 -2.14 -22.03
CA ALA A 75 4.58 -0.89 -22.72
C ALA A 75 4.58 0.23 -21.67
N LYS A 76 5.64 1.03 -21.70
CA LYS A 76 5.80 2.24 -20.94
C LYS A 76 4.85 3.26 -21.57
N LYS A 77 3.86 3.73 -20.82
CA LYS A 77 3.12 4.96 -21.08
C LYS A 77 3.01 5.73 -19.78
#